data_AF-A0A8H8MLA0-F1
#
_entry.id   AF-A0A8H8MLA0-F1
#
_cell.length_a   1.000
_cell.length_b   1.000
_cell.length_c   1.000
_cell.angle_alpha   90.00
_cell.angle_beta   90.00
_cell.angle_gamma   90.00
#
_symmetry.space_group_name_H-M   'P 1'
#
loop_
_entity.id
_entity.type
_entity.pdbx_description
1 polymer ?
#
loop_
_entity_poly.entity_id
_entity_poly.type
_entity_poly.pdbx_seq_one_letter_code
_entity_poly.pdbx_strand_id
1 'polypeptide(L)'
;MLQQQTTFPAAINLSAASTDDILQWLVAAVTHVNQQAVTDTQHFNTELAAAGAAVSTLQTSVNQLIAAQGGHVIQLDTGAGGATPLQAPPLIATYALGGDQKPQRKERKTREKKQSIKQHREREKCP
;
A
#
# COMPACT_ATOMS: atom_id res chain seq x y z
N MET A 1 2.43 7.98 26.77
CA MET A 1 1.84 9.33 26.90
C MET A 1 0.83 9.27 28.03
N LEU A 2 0.96 10.08 29.08
CA LEU A 2 -0.11 10.24 30.07
C LEU A 2 -1.24 11.03 29.39
N GLN A 3 -2.42 10.44 29.22
CA GLN A 3 -3.60 11.24 28.92
C GLN A 3 -3.89 12.08 30.17
N GLN A 4 -3.70 13.41 30.07
CA GLN A 4 -4.20 14.33 31.08
C GLN A 4 -5.73 14.32 30.97
N GLN A 5 -6.39 13.68 31.93
CA GLN A 5 -7.84 13.68 32.00
C GLN A 5 -8.27 15.08 32.45
N THR A 6 -8.74 15.91 31.51
CA THR A 6 -9.33 17.20 31.87
C THR A 6 -10.76 16.97 32.34
N THR A 7 -11.03 17.25 33.62
CA THR A 7 -12.36 17.15 34.21
C THR A 7 -13.15 18.42 33.91
N PHE A 8 -14.36 18.27 33.38
CA PHE A 8 -15.26 19.41 33.15
C PHE A 8 -15.63 20.04 34.50
N PRO A 9 -15.70 21.39 34.62
CA PRO A 9 -16.05 22.02 35.88
C PRO A 9 -17.46 21.61 36.33
N ALA A 10 -17.63 21.38 37.64
CA ALA A 10 -18.93 21.04 38.22
C ALA A 10 -19.97 22.15 37.94
N ALA A 11 -21.26 21.80 37.87
CA ALA A 11 -22.32 22.77 37.63
C ALA A 11 -22.34 23.88 38.70
N ILE A 12 -22.59 25.13 38.29
CA ILE A 12 -22.67 26.28 39.19
C ILE A 12 -24.14 26.68 39.45
N ASN A 13 -24.46 27.02 40.70
CA ASN A 13 -25.76 27.58 41.05
C ASN A 13 -25.78 29.10 40.85
N LEU A 14 -26.43 29.54 39.78
CA LEU A 14 -26.47 30.94 39.36
C LEU A 14 -27.20 31.87 40.35
N SER A 15 -28.07 31.35 41.21
CA SER A 15 -28.81 32.19 42.18
C SER A 15 -28.01 32.52 43.44
N ALA A 16 -26.91 31.82 43.67
CA ALA A 16 -26.06 31.98 44.86
C ALA A 16 -24.61 32.38 44.51
N ALA A 17 -24.21 32.29 43.24
CA ALA A 17 -22.87 32.60 42.78
C ALA A 17 -22.66 34.11 42.59
N SER A 18 -21.47 34.60 42.97
CA SER A 18 -21.06 35.95 42.61
C SER A 18 -20.73 36.05 41.11
N THR A 19 -20.65 37.27 40.57
CA THR A 19 -20.22 37.48 39.18
C THR A 19 -18.83 36.90 38.92
N ASP A 20 -17.91 37.02 39.87
CA ASP A 20 -16.56 36.47 39.74
C ASP A 20 -16.57 34.93 39.70
N ASP A 21 -17.41 34.28 40.51
CA ASP A 21 -17.57 32.82 40.49
C ASP A 21 -18.09 32.33 39.12
N ILE A 22 -19.04 33.06 38.54
CA ILE A 22 -19.58 32.76 37.21
C ILE A 22 -18.50 32.91 36.14
N LEU A 23 -17.71 33.99 36.20
CA LEU A 23 -16.62 34.22 35.25
C LEU A 23 -15.53 33.14 35.35
N GLN A 24 -15.12 32.77 36.56
CA GLN A 24 -14.16 31.69 36.78
C GLN A 24 -14.68 30.36 36.23
N TRP A 25 -15.95 30.04 36.48
CA TRP A 25 -16.59 28.84 35.94
C TRP A 25 -16.59 28.83 34.41
N LEU A 26 -16.95 29.96 33.78
CA LEU A 26 -16.96 30.09 32.32
C LEU A 26 -15.56 29.91 31.74
N VAL A 27 -14.53 30.51 32.34
CA VAL A 27 -13.13 30.35 31.91
C VAL A 27 -12.71 28.88 32.00
N ALA A 28 -13.04 28.20 33.10
CA ALA A 28 -12.75 26.78 33.27
C ALA A 28 -13.47 25.91 32.22
N ALA A 29 -14.75 26.20 31.95
CA ALA A 29 -15.55 25.45 30.97
C ALA A 29 -15.01 25.62 29.54
N VAL A 30 -14.69 26.85 29.14
CA VAL A 30 -14.10 27.13 27.82
C VAL A 30 -12.73 26.49 27.67
N THR A 31 -11.89 26.57 28.71
CA THR A 31 -10.57 25.94 28.72
C THR A 31 -10.67 24.43 28.57
N HIS A 32 -11.61 23.79 29.28
CA HIS A 32 -11.87 22.36 29.18
C HIS A 32 -12.28 21.96 27.76
N VAL A 33 -13.27 22.64 27.17
CA VAL A 33 -13.75 22.35 25.81
C VAL A 33 -12.62 22.49 24.78
N ASN A 34 -11.81 23.55 24.88
CA ASN A 34 -10.68 23.75 23.98
C ASN A 34 -9.62 22.66 24.14
N GLN A 35 -9.31 22.26 25.38
CA GLN A 35 -8.34 21.19 25.63
C GLN A 35 -8.82 19.84 25.09
N GLN A 36 -10.12 19.55 25.23
CA GLN A 36 -10.73 18.34 24.68
C GLN A 36 -10.60 18.32 23.15
N ALA A 37 -10.94 19.42 22.47
CA ALA A 37 -10.82 19.51 21.01
C ALA A 37 -9.39 19.30 20.51
N VAL A 38 -8.39 19.85 21.22
CA VAL A 38 -6.97 19.63 20.92
C VAL A 38 -6.60 18.16 21.09
N THR A 39 -7.07 17.53 22.17
CA THR A 39 -6.78 16.12 22.47
C THR A 39 -7.36 15.20 21.40
N ASP A 40 -8.61 15.44 21.00
CA ASP A 40 -9.28 14.66 19.95
C ASP A 40 -8.55 14.78 18.61
N THR A 41 -8.11 16.00 18.27
CA THR A 41 -7.33 16.26 17.05
C THR A 41 -5.98 15.54 17.09
N GLN A 42 -5.29 15.56 18.23
CA GLN A 42 -4.01 14.87 18.39
C GLN A 42 -4.17 13.34 18.30
N HIS A 43 -5.24 12.80 18.88
CA HIS A 43 -5.55 11.37 18.79
C HIS A 43 -5.78 10.96 17.33
N PHE A 44 -6.67 11.67 16.63
CA PHE A 44 -6.93 11.45 15.22
C PHE A 44 -5.65 11.51 14.37
N ASN A 45 -4.82 12.53 14.57
CA ASN A 45 -3.56 12.67 13.82
C ASN A 45 -2.58 11.53 14.12
N THR A 46 -2.55 11.05 15.37
CA THR A 46 -1.71 9.92 15.76
C THR A 46 -2.17 8.62 15.10
N GLU A 47 -3.48 8.36 15.10
CA GLU A 47 -4.07 7.22 14.41
C GLU A 47 -3.86 7.27 12.90
N LEU A 48 -4.03 8.46 12.30
CA LEU A 48 -3.80 8.67 10.88
C LEU A 48 -2.34 8.41 10.50
N ALA A 49 -1.39 8.88 11.31
CA ALA A 49 0.04 8.62 11.10
C ALA A 49 0.37 7.13 11.22
N ALA A 50 -0.19 6.44 12.21
CA ALA A 50 -0.02 4.99 12.38
C ALA A 50 -0.59 4.21 11.19
N ALA A 51 -1.78 4.59 10.70
CA ALA A 51 -2.39 4.00 9.51
C ALA A 51 -1.51 4.23 8.26
N GLY A 52 -1.01 5.45 8.07
CA GLY A 52 -0.09 5.78 6.96
C GLY A 52 1.19 4.94 6.99
N ALA A 53 1.78 4.74 8.16
CA ALA A 53 2.96 3.89 8.33
C ALA A 53 2.68 2.41 8.00
N ALA A 54 1.51 1.89 8.40
CA ALA A 54 1.09 0.54 8.07
C ALA A 54 0.91 0.35 6.55
N VAL A 55 0.27 1.31 5.88
CA VAL A 55 0.09 1.31 4.42
C VAL A 55 1.44 1.34 3.69
N SER A 56 2.35 2.20 4.12
CA SER A 56 3.72 2.27 3.56
C SER A 56 4.48 0.95 3.70
N THR A 57 4.36 0.31 4.85
CA THR A 57 4.96 -1.00 5.11
C THR A 57 4.40 -2.07 4.17
N LEU A 58 3.07 -2.14 4.05
CA LEU A 58 2.40 -3.08 3.14
C LEU A 58 2.79 -2.84 1.68
N GLN A 59 2.85 -1.58 1.24
CA GLN A 59 3.29 -1.23 -0.10
C GLN A 59 4.72 -1.74 -0.37
N THR A 60 5.62 -1.57 0.60
CA THR A 60 7.00 -2.06 0.49
C THR A 60 7.04 -3.58 0.35
N SER A 61 6.28 -4.32 1.16
CA SER A 61 6.21 -5.78 1.07
C SER A 61 5.63 -6.26 -0.27
N VAL A 62 4.59 -5.60 -0.77
CA VAL A 62 4.00 -5.92 -2.08
C VAL A 62 5.01 -5.68 -3.21
N ASN A 63 5.75 -4.57 -3.18
CA ASN A 63 6.77 -4.28 -4.18
C ASN A 63 7.89 -5.33 -4.19
N GLN A 64 8.33 -5.76 -3.00
CA GLN A 64 9.33 -6.83 -2.87
C GLN A 64 8.81 -8.16 -3.44
N LEU A 65 7.55 -8.50 -3.20
CA LEU A 65 6.94 -9.71 -3.75
C LEU A 65 6.84 -9.67 -5.28
N ILE A 66 6.47 -8.52 -5.85
CA ILE A 66 6.43 -8.33 -7.30
C ILE A 66 7.83 -8.48 -7.91
N ALA A 67 8.84 -7.85 -7.29
CA ALA A 67 10.23 -7.95 -7.74
C ALA A 67 10.77 -9.39 -7.66
N ALA A 68 10.43 -10.12 -6.59
CA ALA A 68 10.82 -11.53 -6.43
C ALA A 68 10.21 -12.45 -7.51
N GLN A 69 9.05 -12.06 -8.09
CA GLN A 69 8.41 -12.75 -9.21
C GLN A 69 8.90 -12.27 -10.59
N GLY A 70 9.88 -11.37 -10.63
CA GLY A 70 10.40 -10.78 -11.87
C GLY A 70 9.50 -9.70 -12.47
N GLY A 71 8.52 -9.20 -11.71
CA GLY A 71 7.70 -8.06 -12.11
C GLY A 71 8.37 -6.72 -11.80
N HIS A 72 7.90 -5.67 -12.47
CA HIS A 72 8.34 -4.29 -12.25
C HIS A 72 7.17 -3.43 -11.73
N VAL A 73 7.44 -2.60 -10.72
CA VAL A 73 6.48 -1.63 -10.16
C VAL A 73 6.91 -0.22 -10.54
N ILE A 74 5.95 0.57 -11.04
CA ILE A 74 6.11 2.03 -11.18
C ILE A 74 5.41 2.66 -9.99
N GLN A 75 6.18 3.32 -9.13
CA GLN A 75 5.64 4.04 -7.98
C GLN A 75 5.45 5.51 -8.35
N LEU A 76 4.23 6.00 -8.15
CA LEU A 76 3.91 7.42 -8.30
C LEU A 76 3.87 8.01 -6.90
N ASP A 77 4.88 8.81 -6.55
CA ASP A 77 4.86 9.58 -5.32
C ASP A 77 3.87 10.75 -5.48
N THR A 78 2.72 10.64 -4.83
CA THR A 78 1.68 11.68 -4.81
C THR A 78 1.89 12.69 -3.68
N GLY A 79 2.88 12.50 -2.80
CA GLY A 79 3.18 13.40 -1.67
C GLY A 79 3.98 14.64 -2.06
N ALA A 80 4.69 14.60 -3.19
CA ALA A 80 5.59 15.66 -3.63
C ALA A 80 5.30 16.19 -5.03
N GLY A 81 4.07 16.04 -5.57
CA GLY A 81 3.71 16.62 -6.88
C GLY A 81 4.65 16.26 -8.05
N GLY A 82 5.46 15.21 -7.90
CA GLY A 82 6.55 14.88 -8.79
C GLY A 82 6.94 13.43 -8.57
N ALA A 83 6.69 12.60 -9.58
CA ALA A 83 7.15 11.22 -9.59
C ALA A 83 8.68 11.20 -9.51
N THR A 84 9.23 10.75 -8.39
CA THR A 84 10.65 10.41 -8.31
C THR A 84 10.84 9.04 -8.93
N PRO A 85 11.61 8.90 -10.02
CA PRO A 85 12.00 7.57 -10.48
C PRO A 85 12.91 6.95 -9.42
N LEU A 86 12.66 5.68 -9.06
CA LEU A 86 13.62 4.90 -8.28
C LEU A 86 15.00 4.99 -8.95
N GLN A 87 16.02 5.31 -8.16
CA GLN A 87 17.39 5.63 -8.57
C GLN A 87 18.21 4.41 -9.03
N ALA A 88 17.56 3.43 -9.65
CA ALA A 88 18.18 2.36 -10.41
C ALA A 88 17.44 2.27 -11.75
N PRO A 89 18.15 2.23 -12.91
CA PRO A 89 17.49 2.14 -14.19
C PRO A 89 16.57 0.91 -14.18
N PRO A 90 15.26 1.05 -14.47
CA PRO A 90 14.44 -0.12 -14.67
C PRO A 90 15.02 -0.86 -15.88
N LEU A 91 15.42 -2.11 -15.69
CA LEU A 91 15.54 -3.05 -16.81
C LEU A 91 14.13 -3.16 -17.40
N ILE A 92 13.82 -2.37 -18.43
CA ILE A 92 12.58 -2.51 -19.18
C ILE A 92 12.70 -3.82 -19.97
N ALA A 93 12.24 -4.92 -19.37
CA ALA A 93 11.94 -6.13 -20.12
C ALA A 93 10.59 -5.89 -20.82
N THR A 94 10.63 -5.48 -22.08
CA THR A 94 9.44 -5.42 -22.93
C THR A 94 8.96 -6.84 -23.19
N TYR A 95 7.99 -7.33 -22.41
CA TYR A 95 7.28 -8.55 -22.77
C TYR A 95 6.26 -8.17 -23.86
N ALA A 96 6.43 -8.73 -25.05
CA ALA A 96 5.36 -8.70 -26.05
C ALA A 96 4.14 -9.39 -25.43
N LEU A 97 3.05 -8.65 -25.22
CA LEU A 97 1.73 -9.24 -24.99
C LEU A 97 1.48 -10.22 -26.12
N GLY A 98 1.38 -11.50 -25.77
CA GLY A 98 1.43 -12.62 -26.70
C GLY A 98 0.48 -12.44 -27.88
N GLY A 99 1.06 -12.19 -29.06
CA GLY A 99 0.42 -12.61 -30.29
C GLY A 99 0.32 -14.13 -30.26
N ASP A 100 -0.91 -14.63 -30.24
CA ASP A 100 -1.34 -15.98 -30.60
C ASP A 100 -0.27 -17.09 -30.44
N GLN A 101 -0.19 -17.68 -29.24
CA GLN A 101 0.40 -19.01 -29.12
C GLN A 101 -0.54 -20.03 -29.80
N LYS A 102 -0.43 -20.16 -31.12
CA LYS A 102 -0.94 -21.35 -31.82
C LYS A 102 -0.16 -22.57 -31.30
N PRO A 103 -0.84 -23.63 -30.84
CA PRO A 103 -0.19 -24.74 -30.16
C PRO A 103 0.73 -25.52 -31.11
N GLN A 104 2.04 -25.53 -30.81
CA GLN A 104 3.11 -26.33 -31.42
C GLN A 104 2.93 -27.87 -31.31
N ARG A 105 1.72 -28.37 -31.05
CA ARG A 105 1.46 -29.81 -30.89
C ARG A 105 1.43 -30.57 -32.22
N LYS A 106 1.26 -29.89 -33.35
CA LYS A 106 1.22 -30.53 -34.69
C LYS A 106 2.61 -30.72 -35.32
N GLU A 107 3.57 -29.81 -35.09
CA GLU A 107 4.90 -29.89 -35.70
C GLU A 107 5.78 -31.02 -35.12
N ARG A 108 5.63 -31.30 -33.81
CA ARG A 108 6.39 -32.37 -33.15
C ARG A 108 6.05 -33.75 -33.71
N LYS A 109 4.78 -34.01 -34.02
CA LYS A 109 4.35 -35.28 -34.64
C LYS A 109 4.84 -35.45 -36.08
N THR A 110 4.95 -34.37 -36.85
CA THR A 110 5.44 -34.44 -38.24
C THR A 110 6.96 -34.61 -38.29
N ARG A 111 7.71 -34.01 -37.34
CA ARG A 111 9.16 -34.24 -37.21
C ARG A 111 9.47 -35.66 -36.75
N GLU A 112 8.77 -36.19 -35.74
CA GLU A 112 8.95 -37.59 -35.30
C GLU A 112 8.59 -38.60 -36.40
N LYS A 113 7.50 -38.37 -37.15
CA LYS A 113 7.13 -39.25 -38.27
C LYS A 113 8.16 -39.22 -39.40
N LYS A 114 8.74 -38.06 -39.71
CA LYS A 114 9.81 -37.94 -40.72
C LYS A 114 11.12 -38.62 -40.26
N GLN A 115 11.43 -38.57 -38.97
CA GLN A 115 12.62 -39.22 -38.42
C GLN A 115 12.49 -40.74 -38.38
N SER A 116 11.31 -41.26 -38.03
CA SER A 116 11.02 -42.70 -38.04
C SER A 116 11.07 -43.31 -39.46
N ILE A 117 10.53 -42.62 -40.47
CA ILE A 117 10.58 -43.08 -41.87
C ILE A 117 12.02 -43.09 -42.41
N LYS A 118 12.86 -42.14 -41.99
CA LYS A 118 14.27 -42.10 -42.40
C LYS A 118 15.07 -43.27 -41.80
N GLN A 119 14.85 -43.59 -40.53
CA GLN A 119 15.51 -44.73 -39.88
C GLN A 119 15.07 -46.09 -40.44
N HIS A 120 13.81 -46.23 -40.87
CA HIS A 120 13.33 -47.46 -41.50
C HIS A 120 13.94 -47.68 -42.90
N ARG A 121 14.15 -46.61 -43.67
CA ARG A 121 14.81 -46.67 -45.00
C ARG A 121 16.31 -46.94 -44.94
N GLU A 122 16.97 -46.56 -43.84
CA GLU A 122 18.40 -46.84 -43.64
C GLU A 122 18.63 -48.30 -43.20
N ARG A 123 17.64 -48.94 -42.56
CA ARG A 123 17.70 -50.38 -42.21
C ARG A 123 17.45 -51.32 -43.39
N GLU A 124 16.77 -50.87 -44.44
CA GLU A 124 16.54 -51.65 -45.67
C GLU A 124 17.67 -51.52 -46.70
N LYS A 125 18.71 -50.72 -46.41
CA LYS A 125 19.82 -50.43 -47.34
C LYS A 125 21.16 -51.07 -46.97
N CYS A 126 21.21 -51.90 -45.94
CA CYS A 126 22.37 -52.74 -45.66
C CYS A 126 22.02 -54.20 -46.02
N PRO A 127 22.73 -54.84 -46.97
CA PRO A 127 22.68 -56.29 -47.14
C PRO A 127 23.27 -57.02 -45.92
#